data_AF-A0A8H7PFH9-F1
#
_entry.id   AF-A0A8H7PFH9-F1
#
_cell.length_a   1.000
_cell.length_b   1.000
_cell.length_c   1.000
_cell.angle_alpha   90.00
_cell.angle_beta   90.00
_cell.angle_gamma   90.00
#
_symmetry.space_group_name_H-M   'P 1'
#
loop_
_entity.id
_entity.type
_entity.pdbx_description
1 polymer ?
#
loop_
_entity_poly.entity_id
_entity_poly.type
_entity_poly.pdbx_seq_one_letter_code
_entity_poly.pdbx_strand_id
1 'polypeptide(L)'
;MLSSNAMRAFSTAIRGRPLHVAVIGSGPAGFYTAHRVLKDIPDVKIDMFESLPVPHGLVRFGVAPDHPEVKNVMNKFDEVATDDRFTFLGNVHVGGKDLPLSALKSNYDAIVFSYGASEDRRLIVPGEDLQNVYSARSFVGWYNGLPNHRELMPDLDSTDTAVIIGQGNVALDIARMLLSPIDVLRKTDVTDYALEALSKSRIKHVHVVGRRGPLQAAFTAKELREQMKLPGVRFSTDVQLLQSEIANGAEYLNKSRPLKRLMSILEKEIGSPNMLSGDKSWTLDFLRSPSRIIPDSTNNNVAAIEYELNRLDGPAESRRAIGTGQFVTQDCGLILRSIGYKSIAMEGIPFDESSGRVPNKYGKVLDGENEVPGLYTAGWLKRGPTGVIATTMNDAYETADTLAADFVAGKPFLNEVDGVGQKTGSQGLLQLFKDNKIRPISYVDWKLIEKMEFEAGQKIGKPREKFGRVEDMLAVLSTEDLKTSM
;
A
#
# COMPACT_ATOMS: atom_id res chain seq x y z
N MET A 1 12.18 -24.24 50.08
CA MET A 1 10.77 -24.31 50.48
C MET A 1 10.48 -23.02 51.23
N LEU A 2 9.68 -22.06 50.78
CA LEU A 2 8.39 -22.11 50.09
C LEU A 2 8.34 -21.03 48.99
N SER A 3 7.61 -21.31 47.91
CA SER A 3 7.41 -20.40 46.79
C SER A 3 6.34 -19.35 47.13
N SER A 4 6.57 -18.11 46.73
CA SER A 4 5.56 -17.06 46.73
C SER A 4 4.90 -17.02 45.35
N ASN A 5 3.79 -17.75 45.20
CA ASN A 5 2.87 -17.56 44.07
C ASN A 5 2.13 -16.24 44.26
N ALA A 6 2.64 -15.18 43.62
CA ALA A 6 1.88 -13.96 43.43
C ALA A 6 0.83 -14.22 42.34
N MET A 7 -0.40 -14.52 42.75
CA MET A 7 -1.57 -14.48 41.88
C MET A 7 -1.73 -13.04 41.37
N ARG A 8 -1.51 -12.85 40.06
CA ARG A 8 -1.96 -11.65 39.34
C ARG A 8 -3.48 -11.69 39.29
N ALA A 9 -4.13 -10.92 40.15
CA ALA A 9 -5.56 -10.67 40.04
C ALA A 9 -5.81 -9.81 38.79
N PHE A 10 -6.29 -10.44 37.71
CA PHE A 10 -6.91 -9.73 36.60
C PHE A 10 -8.24 -9.19 37.12
N SER A 11 -8.34 -7.88 37.32
CA SER A 11 -9.62 -7.21 37.49
C SER A 11 -10.38 -7.33 36.18
N THR A 12 -11.20 -8.37 36.04
CA THR A 12 -12.22 -8.43 35.00
C THR A 12 -13.23 -7.33 35.30
N ALA A 13 -13.15 -6.21 34.59
CA ALA A 13 -14.34 -5.42 34.34
C ALA A 13 -15.26 -6.33 33.52
N ILE A 14 -16.11 -7.11 34.19
CA ILE A 14 -17.05 -8.02 33.54
C ILE A 14 -18.10 -7.13 32.87
N ARG A 15 -17.84 -6.73 31.62
CA ARG A 15 -18.94 -6.41 30.72
C ARG A 15 -19.75 -7.71 30.60
N GLY A 16 -21.04 -7.66 30.95
CA GLY A 16 -21.94 -8.83 30.87
C GLY A 16 -22.22 -9.33 29.45
N ARG A 17 -21.45 -8.87 28.45
CA ARG A 17 -21.51 -9.26 27.04
C ARG A 17 -20.15 -9.06 26.35
N PRO A 18 -19.90 -9.79 25.25
CA PRO A 18 -18.76 -9.55 24.35
C PRO A 18 -18.59 -8.09 23.91
N LEU A 19 -17.33 -7.69 23.73
CA LEU A 19 -16.97 -6.45 23.03
C LEU A 19 -17.06 -6.67 21.52
N HIS A 20 -17.87 -5.88 20.83
CA HIS A 20 -17.97 -5.92 19.37
C HIS A 20 -17.09 -4.85 18.74
N VAL A 21 -16.13 -5.27 17.91
CA VAL A 21 -15.15 -4.39 17.24
C VAL A 21 -15.32 -4.49 15.73
N ALA A 22 -15.56 -3.36 15.07
CA ALA A 22 -15.48 -3.27 13.61
C ALA A 22 -14.05 -2.89 13.19
N VAL A 23 -13.48 -3.59 12.21
CA VAL A 23 -12.21 -3.22 11.58
C VAL A 23 -12.49 -2.85 10.12
N ILE A 24 -12.19 -1.61 9.72
CA ILE A 24 -12.46 -1.13 8.37
C ILE A 24 -11.17 -1.20 7.55
N GLY A 25 -11.17 -2.05 6.53
CA GLY A 25 -10.03 -2.35 5.66
C GLY A 25 -9.33 -3.66 6.03
N SER A 26 -9.10 -4.51 5.03
CA SER A 26 -8.50 -5.85 5.21
C SER A 26 -7.04 -5.92 4.77
N GLY A 27 -6.33 -4.79 4.80
CA GLY A 27 -4.88 -4.76 4.61
C GLY A 27 -4.11 -5.30 5.82
N PRO A 28 -2.77 -5.26 5.80
CA PRO A 28 -1.94 -5.68 6.93
C PRO A 28 -2.30 -5.02 8.26
N ALA A 29 -2.63 -3.73 8.24
CA ALA A 29 -3.01 -3.02 9.46
C ALA A 29 -4.25 -3.63 10.12
N GLY A 30 -5.30 -3.91 9.34
CA GLY A 30 -6.52 -4.53 9.84
C GLY A 30 -6.26 -5.93 10.41
N PHE A 31 -5.58 -6.80 9.66
CA PHE A 31 -5.31 -8.16 10.12
C PHE A 31 -4.37 -8.23 11.33
N TYR A 32 -3.31 -7.41 11.37
CA TYR A 32 -2.41 -7.40 12.54
C TYR A 32 -3.09 -6.81 13.77
N THR A 33 -3.96 -5.79 13.63
CA THR A 33 -4.78 -5.31 14.75
C THR A 33 -5.75 -6.40 15.20
N ALA A 34 -6.48 -7.05 14.29
CA ALA A 34 -7.40 -8.12 14.63
C ALA A 34 -6.70 -9.30 15.33
N HIS A 35 -5.56 -9.74 14.80
CA HIS A 35 -4.75 -10.80 15.41
C HIS A 35 -4.41 -10.52 16.87
N ARG A 36 -3.96 -9.28 17.15
CA ARG A 36 -3.54 -8.87 18.48
C ARG A 36 -4.72 -8.67 19.42
N VAL A 37 -5.80 -8.06 18.96
CA VAL A 37 -7.03 -7.89 19.75
C VAL A 37 -7.65 -9.25 20.13
N LEU A 38 -7.72 -10.21 19.21
CA LEU A 38 -8.21 -11.58 19.49
C LEU A 38 -7.40 -12.29 20.57
N LYS A 39 -6.09 -11.99 20.64
CA LYS A 39 -5.19 -12.55 21.64
C LYS A 39 -5.36 -11.90 23.01
N ASP A 40 -5.51 -10.58 23.03
CA ASP A 40 -5.40 -9.79 24.27
C ASP A 40 -6.75 -9.51 24.94
N ILE A 41 -7.87 -9.62 24.20
CA ILE A 41 -9.23 -9.41 24.73
C ILE A 41 -10.04 -10.71 24.67
N PRO A 42 -10.37 -11.32 25.83
CA PRO A 42 -11.25 -12.49 25.90
C PRO A 42 -12.64 -12.18 25.34
N ASP A 43 -13.26 -13.16 24.69
CA ASP A 43 -14.63 -13.11 24.15
C ASP A 43 -14.96 -11.96 23.18
N VAL A 44 -13.98 -11.16 22.76
CA VAL A 44 -14.17 -10.12 21.73
C VAL A 44 -14.74 -10.72 20.46
N LYS A 45 -15.61 -9.98 19.77
CA LYS A 45 -16.11 -10.33 18.43
C LYS A 45 -15.64 -9.27 17.45
N ILE A 46 -14.94 -9.67 16.40
CA ILE A 46 -14.37 -8.79 15.39
C ILE A 46 -15.07 -9.02 14.06
N ASP A 47 -15.64 -7.97 13.49
CA ASP A 47 -16.09 -7.97 12.09
C ASP A 47 -15.17 -7.07 11.26
N MET A 48 -14.53 -7.64 10.24
CA MET A 48 -13.65 -6.94 9.33
C MET A 48 -14.34 -6.64 8.01
N PHE A 49 -14.47 -5.36 7.68
CA PHE A 49 -15.09 -4.86 6.47
C PHE A 49 -14.06 -4.59 5.39
N GLU A 50 -14.32 -5.05 4.17
CA GLU A 50 -13.51 -4.76 2.99
C GLU A 50 -14.39 -4.36 1.81
N SER A 51 -13.98 -3.28 1.13
CA SER A 51 -14.67 -2.74 -0.04
C SER A 51 -14.66 -3.70 -1.23
N LEU A 52 -13.59 -4.46 -1.42
CA LEU A 52 -13.47 -5.47 -2.47
C LEU A 52 -13.98 -6.85 -2.00
N PRO A 53 -14.39 -7.74 -2.91
CA PRO A 53 -14.71 -9.13 -2.56
C PRO A 53 -13.53 -9.90 -1.95
N VAL A 54 -12.30 -9.42 -2.17
CA VAL A 54 -11.06 -10.12 -1.83
C VAL A 54 -10.24 -9.31 -0.81
N PRO A 55 -9.61 -9.95 0.19
CA PRO A 55 -8.88 -9.27 1.25
C PRO A 55 -7.42 -8.95 0.88
N HIS A 56 -6.65 -8.57 1.91
CA HIS A 56 -5.18 -8.43 1.95
C HIS A 56 -4.63 -7.10 1.41
N GLY A 57 -5.47 -6.26 0.82
CA GLY A 57 -5.12 -4.91 0.37
C GLY A 57 -3.81 -4.88 -0.45
N LEU A 58 -2.86 -4.01 -0.06
CA LEU A 58 -1.60 -3.84 -0.78
C LEU A 58 -0.66 -5.06 -0.73
N VAL A 59 -0.88 -6.07 0.11
CA VAL A 59 -0.11 -7.32 -0.01
C VAL A 59 -0.47 -8.03 -1.32
N ARG A 60 -1.75 -7.95 -1.72
CA ARG A 60 -2.25 -8.52 -2.97
C ARG A 60 -2.05 -7.58 -4.16
N PHE A 61 -2.35 -6.30 -3.96
CA PHE A 61 -2.46 -5.31 -5.02
C PHE A 61 -1.28 -4.34 -5.14
N GLY A 62 -0.36 -4.33 -4.18
CA GLY A 62 0.79 -3.42 -4.12
C GLY A 62 2.13 -4.14 -4.28
N VAL A 63 2.37 -5.18 -3.47
CA VAL A 63 3.61 -5.96 -3.51
C VAL A 63 3.80 -6.53 -4.92
N ALA A 64 4.99 -6.27 -5.47
CA ALA A 64 5.30 -6.63 -6.84
C ALA A 64 5.20 -8.16 -7.08
N PRO A 65 4.80 -8.59 -8.28
CA PRO A 65 4.68 -10.01 -8.61
C PRO A 65 5.99 -10.81 -8.48
N ASP A 66 7.13 -10.14 -8.66
CA ASP A 66 8.47 -10.71 -8.49
C ASP A 66 8.93 -10.79 -7.02
N HIS A 67 8.08 -10.39 -6.06
CA HIS A 67 8.29 -10.52 -4.61
C HIS A 67 7.26 -11.44 -3.92
N PRO A 68 7.08 -12.69 -4.37
CA PRO A 68 6.09 -13.60 -3.77
C PRO A 68 6.36 -13.87 -2.29
N GLU A 69 7.61 -13.84 -1.84
CA GLU A 69 7.99 -14.09 -0.46
C GLU A 69 7.46 -13.03 0.52
N VAL A 70 7.27 -11.79 0.04
CA VAL A 70 6.67 -10.72 0.84
C VAL A 70 5.17 -10.97 1.03
N LYS A 71 4.53 -11.67 0.09
CA LYS A 71 3.10 -12.04 0.16
C LYS A 71 2.82 -13.17 1.16
N ASN A 72 3.84 -13.89 1.63
CA ASN A 72 3.69 -14.97 2.62
C ASN A 72 3.09 -14.53 3.96
N VAL A 73 3.06 -13.22 4.26
CA VAL A 73 2.34 -12.71 5.44
C VAL A 73 0.84 -13.03 5.41
N MET A 74 0.27 -13.30 4.23
CA MET A 74 -1.11 -13.76 4.07
C MET A 74 -1.39 -15.03 4.86
N ASN A 75 -0.42 -15.95 5.03
CA ASN A 75 -0.61 -17.16 5.84
C ASN A 75 -1.02 -16.84 7.29
N LYS A 76 -0.51 -15.73 7.84
CA LYS A 76 -0.90 -15.26 9.18
C LYS A 76 -2.31 -14.66 9.18
N PHE A 77 -2.74 -14.08 8.08
CA PHE A 77 -4.07 -13.51 7.92
C PHE A 77 -5.12 -14.61 7.77
N ASP A 78 -4.79 -15.66 7.02
CA ASP A 78 -5.57 -16.90 6.95
C ASP A 78 -5.76 -17.52 8.34
N GLU A 79 -4.71 -17.59 9.18
CA GLU A 79 -4.81 -18.07 10.57
C GLU A 79 -5.83 -17.24 11.38
N VAL A 80 -5.81 -15.90 11.27
CA VAL A 80 -6.77 -15.02 11.96
C VAL A 80 -8.21 -15.33 11.52
N ALA A 81 -8.41 -15.59 10.24
CA ALA A 81 -9.73 -15.85 9.68
C ALA A 81 -10.33 -17.21 10.10
N THR A 82 -9.54 -18.08 10.76
CA THR A 82 -10.03 -19.35 11.32
C THR A 82 -10.59 -19.22 12.75
N ASP A 83 -10.47 -18.06 13.40
CA ASP A 83 -11.00 -17.85 14.75
C ASP A 83 -12.52 -17.63 14.71
N ASP A 84 -13.29 -18.40 15.49
CA ASP A 84 -14.77 -18.31 15.58
C ASP A 84 -15.29 -16.94 16.11
N ARG A 85 -14.38 -16.09 16.58
CA ARG A 85 -14.67 -14.71 17.00
C ARG A 85 -14.47 -13.68 15.89
N PHE A 86 -13.97 -14.10 14.73
CA PHE A 86 -13.68 -13.23 13.60
C PHE A 86 -14.64 -13.49 12.43
N THR A 87 -15.20 -12.41 11.88
CA THR A 87 -16.00 -12.44 10.65
C THR A 87 -15.35 -11.54 9.61
N PHE A 88 -15.19 -12.04 8.39
CA PHE A 88 -14.85 -11.21 7.23
C PHE A 88 -16.12 -10.84 6.45
N LEU A 89 -16.22 -9.56 6.07
CA LEU A 89 -17.31 -8.98 5.29
C LEU A 89 -16.71 -8.21 4.11
N GLY A 90 -16.32 -8.93 3.06
CA GLY A 90 -15.86 -8.37 1.79
C GLY A 90 -17.01 -7.85 0.92
N ASN A 91 -16.69 -7.07 -0.12
CA ASN A 91 -17.68 -6.40 -0.98
C ASN A 91 -18.63 -5.47 -0.20
N VAL A 92 -18.14 -4.87 0.89
CA VAL A 92 -18.87 -3.95 1.76
C VAL A 92 -18.12 -2.63 1.87
N HIS A 93 -18.62 -1.62 1.17
CA HIS A 93 -18.05 -0.27 1.19
C HIS A 93 -18.61 0.57 2.34
N VAL A 94 -17.81 0.74 3.40
CA VAL A 94 -18.17 1.56 4.57
C VAL A 94 -17.90 3.04 4.30
N GLY A 95 -18.80 3.92 4.78
CA GLY A 95 -18.67 5.37 4.68
C GLY A 95 -19.38 5.98 3.46
N GLY A 96 -19.99 5.14 2.62
CA GLY A 96 -20.86 5.56 1.54
C GLY A 96 -22.33 5.71 1.97
N LYS A 97 -23.20 6.06 1.01
CA LYS A 97 -24.65 6.22 1.23
C LYS A 97 -25.32 4.93 1.69
N ASP A 98 -24.87 3.79 1.16
CA ASP A 98 -25.47 2.48 1.42
C ASP A 98 -25.06 1.88 2.78
N LEU A 99 -23.93 2.33 3.34
CA LEU A 99 -23.46 1.92 4.67
C LEU A 99 -22.71 3.09 5.33
N PRO A 100 -23.44 4.07 5.86
CA PRO A 100 -22.83 5.21 6.53
C PRO A 100 -22.16 4.78 7.83
N LEU A 101 -21.12 5.51 8.25
CA LEU A 101 -20.39 5.20 9.47
C LEU A 101 -21.28 5.24 10.73
N SER A 102 -22.35 6.05 10.73
CA SER A 102 -23.34 6.08 11.81
C SER A 102 -23.95 4.70 12.08
N ALA A 103 -24.22 3.91 11.05
CA ALA A 103 -24.74 2.56 11.19
C ALA A 103 -23.76 1.64 11.94
N LEU A 104 -22.46 1.78 11.70
CA LEU A 104 -21.44 1.04 12.46
C LEU A 104 -21.36 1.56 13.90
N LYS A 105 -21.36 2.88 14.12
CA LYS A 105 -21.32 3.46 15.48
C LYS A 105 -22.49 2.97 16.34
N SER A 106 -23.67 2.77 15.75
CA SER A 106 -24.84 2.21 16.44
C SER A 106 -24.69 0.72 16.80
N ASN A 107 -23.93 -0.07 16.05
CA ASN A 107 -23.89 -1.53 16.18
C ASN A 107 -22.60 -2.10 16.78
N TYR A 108 -21.53 -1.32 16.90
CA TYR A 108 -20.25 -1.74 17.48
C TYR A 108 -19.87 -0.93 18.73
N ASP A 109 -19.07 -1.54 19.61
CA ASP A 109 -18.48 -0.87 20.78
C ASP A 109 -17.25 -0.06 20.38
N ALA A 110 -16.43 -0.60 19.48
CA ALA A 110 -15.25 0.06 18.94
C ALA A 110 -15.16 -0.08 17.42
N ILE A 111 -14.51 0.89 16.80
CA ILE A 111 -14.20 0.88 15.36
C ILE A 111 -12.71 1.18 15.19
N VAL A 112 -12.01 0.32 14.46
CA VAL A 112 -10.63 0.51 14.03
C VAL A 112 -10.61 0.86 12.54
N PHE A 113 -10.16 2.07 12.21
CA PHE A 113 -9.97 2.52 10.84
C PHE A 113 -8.59 2.09 10.33
N SER A 114 -8.55 1.23 9.32
CA SER A 114 -7.32 0.67 8.76
C SER A 114 -7.34 0.60 7.22
N TYR A 115 -8.14 1.44 6.58
CA TYR A 115 -8.35 1.48 5.12
C TYR A 115 -7.17 2.07 4.31
N GLY A 116 -6.07 2.39 4.99
CA GLY A 116 -4.81 2.79 4.35
C GLY A 116 -4.90 4.14 3.64
N ALA A 117 -4.12 4.27 2.55
CA ALA A 117 -4.05 5.46 1.73
C ALA A 117 -4.47 5.11 0.29
N SER A 118 -5.61 5.62 -0.16
CA SER A 118 -6.24 5.25 -1.45
C SER A 118 -6.03 6.24 -2.60
N GLU A 119 -5.47 7.43 -2.32
CA GLU A 119 -5.19 8.47 -3.31
C GLU A 119 -3.69 8.64 -3.59
N ASP A 120 -3.39 9.30 -4.71
CA ASP A 120 -2.04 9.62 -5.15
C ASP A 120 -1.73 11.09 -4.99
N ARG A 121 -0.49 11.41 -4.62
CA ARG A 121 -0.04 12.81 -4.62
C ARG A 121 0.10 13.32 -6.07
N ARG A 122 -0.29 14.57 -6.28
CA ARG A 122 -0.12 15.31 -7.54
C ARG A 122 1.21 16.06 -7.56
N LEU A 123 1.82 16.16 -8.74
CA LEU A 123 2.97 17.01 -9.03
C LEU A 123 2.57 18.48 -9.03
N ILE A 124 1.34 18.79 -9.47
CA ILE A 124 0.80 20.15 -9.56
C ILE A 124 1.67 20.99 -10.53
N VAL A 125 1.86 20.45 -11.74
CA VAL A 125 2.62 21.08 -12.82
C VAL A 125 1.80 21.08 -14.12
N PRO A 126 2.02 22.05 -15.03
CA PRO A 126 1.40 22.02 -16.35
C PRO A 126 1.69 20.72 -17.09
N GLY A 127 0.67 20.15 -17.73
CA GLY A 127 0.76 18.89 -18.49
C GLY A 127 0.65 17.61 -17.65
N GLU A 128 0.39 17.69 -16.34
CA GLU A 128 0.23 16.49 -15.49
C GLU A 128 -0.92 15.55 -15.94
N ASP A 129 -1.94 16.08 -16.63
CA ASP A 129 -3.10 15.31 -17.10
C ASP A 129 -2.98 14.86 -18.58
N LEU A 130 -1.77 14.92 -19.17
CA LEU A 130 -1.51 14.37 -20.50
C LEU A 130 -1.67 12.84 -20.54
N GLN A 131 -1.92 12.30 -21.73
CA GLN A 131 -1.95 10.84 -21.90
C GLN A 131 -0.56 10.23 -21.64
N ASN A 132 -0.54 8.99 -21.16
CA ASN A 132 0.65 8.28 -20.71
C ASN A 132 1.41 8.93 -19.53
N VAL A 133 0.72 9.77 -18.75
CA VAL A 133 1.16 10.24 -17.43
C VAL A 133 0.27 9.59 -16.37
N TYR A 134 0.84 8.65 -15.60
CA TYR A 134 0.08 7.88 -14.61
C TYR A 134 0.65 8.03 -13.19
N SER A 135 -0.15 7.69 -12.18
CA SER A 135 0.42 7.46 -10.85
C SER A 135 1.13 6.12 -10.81
N ALA A 136 2.13 6.01 -9.93
CA ALA A 136 2.76 4.73 -9.65
C ALA A 136 1.74 3.71 -9.15
N ARG A 137 0.78 4.14 -8.32
CA ARG A 137 -0.33 3.31 -7.85
C ARG A 137 -1.14 2.73 -8.99
N SER A 138 -1.51 3.55 -9.97
CA SER A 138 -2.38 3.08 -11.03
C SER A 138 -1.69 2.01 -11.86
N PHE A 139 -0.42 2.24 -12.20
CA PHE A 139 0.40 1.27 -12.90
C PHE A 139 0.65 -0.02 -12.09
N VAL A 140 0.91 0.11 -10.79
CA VAL A 140 1.08 -1.02 -9.87
C VAL A 140 -0.21 -1.83 -9.75
N GLY A 141 -1.33 -1.17 -9.51
CA GLY A 141 -2.63 -1.83 -9.42
C GLY A 141 -3.02 -2.49 -10.73
N TRP A 142 -2.71 -1.88 -11.88
CA TRP A 142 -2.93 -2.46 -13.20
C TRP A 142 -2.23 -3.82 -13.33
N TYR A 143 -0.91 -3.90 -13.09
CA TYR A 143 -0.18 -5.17 -13.23
C TYR A 143 -0.47 -6.18 -12.11
N ASN A 144 -1.00 -5.72 -10.95
CA ASN A 144 -1.35 -6.58 -9.82
C ASN A 144 -2.83 -7.00 -9.76
N GLY A 145 -3.66 -6.57 -10.72
CA GLY A 145 -5.07 -6.98 -10.79
C GLY A 145 -6.01 -6.22 -9.87
N LEU A 146 -5.69 -4.97 -9.51
CA LEU A 146 -6.62 -4.11 -8.79
C LEU A 146 -7.77 -3.69 -9.74
N PRO A 147 -9.04 -4.01 -9.43
CA PRO A 147 -10.12 -3.90 -10.41
C PRO A 147 -10.31 -2.52 -11.03
N ASN A 148 -10.18 -1.46 -10.23
CA ASN A 148 -10.33 -0.08 -10.70
C ASN A 148 -9.19 0.40 -11.62
N HIS A 149 -8.14 -0.39 -11.82
CA HIS A 149 -6.98 -0.05 -12.65
C HIS A 149 -6.76 -1.04 -13.79
N ARG A 150 -7.65 -2.04 -13.96
CA ARG A 150 -7.59 -3.01 -15.04
C ARG A 150 -7.50 -2.34 -16.42
N GLU A 151 -8.30 -1.30 -16.63
CA GLU A 151 -8.44 -0.59 -17.91
C GLU A 151 -7.41 0.54 -18.12
N LEU A 152 -6.32 0.59 -17.32
CA LEU A 152 -5.29 1.64 -17.45
C LEU A 152 -4.64 1.66 -18.85
N MET A 153 -4.44 0.48 -19.46
CA MET A 153 -3.88 0.29 -20.81
C MET A 153 -2.73 1.25 -21.17
N PRO A 154 -1.61 1.25 -20.40
CA PRO A 154 -0.49 2.13 -20.66
C PRO A 154 0.10 1.87 -22.05
N ASP A 155 0.44 2.92 -22.78
CA ASP A 155 1.16 2.79 -24.05
C ASP A 155 2.64 2.52 -23.74
N LEU A 156 3.08 1.31 -24.07
CA LEU A 156 4.44 0.84 -23.83
C LEU A 156 5.21 0.55 -25.13
N ASP A 157 4.57 0.69 -26.30
CA ASP A 157 5.15 0.27 -27.59
C ASP A 157 5.41 1.43 -28.56
N SER A 158 4.91 2.63 -28.28
CA SER A 158 5.22 3.85 -29.04
C SER A 158 6.51 4.54 -28.62
N THR A 159 7.08 4.17 -27.46
CA THR A 159 8.26 4.80 -26.88
C THR A 159 9.27 3.80 -26.33
N ASP A 160 10.53 4.21 -26.22
CA ASP A 160 11.59 3.42 -25.58
C ASP A 160 12.01 3.97 -24.20
N THR A 161 11.46 5.11 -23.78
CA THR A 161 11.94 5.84 -22.59
C THR A 161 10.80 6.15 -21.64
N ALA A 162 10.94 5.70 -20.39
CA ALA A 162 10.04 5.99 -19.29
C ALA A 162 10.74 6.80 -18.19
N VAL A 163 10.01 7.73 -17.58
CA VAL A 163 10.45 8.53 -16.44
C VAL A 163 9.60 8.19 -15.23
N ILE A 164 10.24 7.86 -14.11
CA ILE A 164 9.59 7.63 -12.82
C ILE A 164 10.00 8.77 -11.88
N ILE A 165 9.03 9.56 -11.44
CA ILE A 165 9.27 10.67 -10.50
C ILE A 165 9.16 10.16 -9.07
N GLY A 166 10.26 10.20 -8.34
CA GLY A 166 10.38 9.69 -6.97
C GLY A 166 11.36 8.52 -6.89
N GLN A 167 12.12 8.47 -5.81
CA GLN A 167 13.18 7.46 -5.57
C GLN A 167 12.86 6.63 -4.33
N GLY A 168 11.71 5.95 -4.35
CA GLY A 168 11.29 4.99 -3.32
C GLY A 168 11.26 3.56 -3.85
N ASN A 169 10.92 2.58 -2.99
CA ASN A 169 10.82 1.18 -3.41
C ASN A 169 9.84 0.97 -4.58
N VAL A 170 8.67 1.62 -4.53
CA VAL A 170 7.66 1.52 -5.61
C VAL A 170 8.22 1.96 -6.96
N ALA A 171 9.11 2.97 -6.98
CA ALA A 171 9.75 3.40 -8.21
C ALA A 171 10.69 2.31 -8.77
N LEU A 172 11.41 1.60 -7.90
CA LEU A 172 12.23 0.47 -8.31
C LEU A 172 11.36 -0.73 -8.73
N ASP A 173 10.23 -0.98 -8.08
CA ASP A 173 9.31 -2.05 -8.49
C ASP A 173 8.80 -1.83 -9.91
N ILE A 174 8.38 -0.60 -10.22
CA ILE A 174 7.96 -0.21 -11.57
C ILE A 174 9.12 -0.34 -12.56
N ALA A 175 10.32 0.14 -12.21
CA ALA A 175 11.50 0.01 -13.07
C ALA A 175 11.82 -1.46 -13.37
N ARG A 176 11.75 -2.36 -12.36
CA ARG A 176 11.92 -3.80 -12.57
C ARG A 176 10.85 -4.38 -13.47
N MET A 177 9.58 -4.00 -13.30
CA MET A 177 8.49 -4.48 -14.16
C MET A 177 8.68 -4.08 -15.62
N LEU A 178 9.13 -2.85 -15.90
CA LEU A 178 9.36 -2.37 -17.26
C LEU A 178 10.61 -3.00 -17.92
N LEU A 179 11.64 -3.32 -17.13
CA LEU A 179 12.94 -3.71 -17.65
C LEU A 179 13.19 -5.23 -17.65
N SER A 180 12.52 -5.98 -16.78
CA SER A 180 12.73 -7.42 -16.63
C SER A 180 12.49 -8.19 -17.93
N PRO A 181 13.22 -9.29 -18.18
CA PRO A 181 12.91 -10.20 -19.27
C PRO A 181 11.50 -10.77 -19.11
N ILE A 182 10.75 -10.80 -20.20
CA ILE A 182 9.34 -11.23 -20.17
C ILE A 182 9.18 -12.67 -19.63
N ASP A 183 10.12 -13.56 -19.93
CA ASP A 183 10.08 -14.96 -19.48
C ASP A 183 10.25 -15.14 -17.97
N VAL A 184 10.82 -14.15 -17.29
CA VAL A 184 10.86 -14.11 -15.82
C VAL A 184 9.48 -13.71 -15.29
N LEU A 185 8.89 -12.65 -15.84
CA LEU A 185 7.57 -12.16 -15.43
C LEU A 185 6.46 -13.17 -15.71
N ARG A 186 6.57 -13.97 -16.78
CA ARG A 186 5.64 -15.07 -17.12
C ARG A 186 5.46 -16.09 -15.99
N LYS A 187 6.41 -16.20 -15.06
CA LYS A 187 6.38 -17.14 -13.93
C LYS A 187 5.86 -16.52 -12.63
N THR A 188 5.39 -15.27 -12.67
CA THR A 188 4.87 -14.51 -11.52
C THR A 188 3.34 -14.44 -11.53
N ASP A 189 2.74 -13.80 -10.53
CA ASP A 189 1.28 -13.54 -10.46
C ASP A 189 0.87 -12.19 -11.08
N VAL A 190 1.71 -11.62 -11.95
CA VAL A 190 1.35 -10.45 -12.80
C VAL A 190 0.12 -10.80 -13.62
N THR A 191 -0.79 -9.87 -13.90
CA THR A 191 -1.99 -10.20 -14.71
C THR A 191 -1.66 -10.51 -16.16
N ASP A 192 -2.48 -11.33 -16.81
CA ASP A 192 -2.35 -11.70 -18.23
C ASP A 192 -2.31 -10.48 -19.17
N TYR A 193 -3.22 -9.52 -19.00
CA TYR A 193 -3.31 -8.32 -19.82
C TYR A 193 -2.10 -7.39 -19.64
N ALA A 194 -1.53 -7.33 -18.42
CA ALA A 194 -0.31 -6.56 -18.19
C ALA A 194 0.91 -7.26 -18.79
N LEU A 195 0.96 -8.58 -18.67
CA LEU A 195 2.01 -9.40 -19.28
C LEU A 195 1.98 -9.31 -20.81
N GLU A 196 0.78 -9.27 -21.42
CA GLU A 196 0.63 -9.05 -22.86
C GLU A 196 1.18 -7.69 -23.28
N ALA A 197 0.77 -6.61 -22.60
CA ALA A 197 1.29 -5.27 -22.87
C ALA A 197 2.81 -5.18 -22.69
N LEU A 198 3.35 -5.73 -21.59
CA LEU A 198 4.78 -5.78 -21.32
C LEU A 198 5.55 -6.60 -22.36
N SER A 199 4.94 -7.63 -22.95
CA SER A 199 5.57 -8.44 -24.01
C SER A 199 5.75 -7.68 -25.33
N LYS A 200 4.92 -6.65 -25.57
CA LYS A 200 4.99 -5.75 -26.74
C LYS A 200 5.79 -4.47 -26.45
N SER A 201 6.15 -4.25 -25.19
CA SER A 201 6.86 -3.05 -24.73
C SER A 201 8.16 -2.82 -25.49
N ARG A 202 8.36 -1.58 -25.92
CA ARG A 202 9.62 -1.08 -26.50
C ARG A 202 10.46 -0.31 -25.48
N ILE A 203 10.01 -0.19 -24.23
CA ILE A 203 10.76 0.47 -23.15
C ILE A 203 12.12 -0.21 -22.96
N LYS A 204 13.17 0.59 -23.16
CA LYS A 204 14.57 0.23 -22.93
C LYS A 204 15.22 1.07 -21.86
N HIS A 205 14.79 2.32 -21.69
CA HIS A 205 15.45 3.30 -20.82
C HIS A 205 14.49 3.78 -19.74
N VAL A 206 14.85 3.63 -18.47
CA VAL A 206 14.05 4.10 -17.33
C VAL A 206 14.83 5.10 -16.49
N HIS A 207 14.31 6.32 -16.39
CA HIS A 207 14.89 7.37 -15.56
C HIS A 207 14.19 7.45 -14.21
N VAL A 208 14.90 7.20 -13.11
CA VAL A 208 14.34 7.29 -11.76
C VAL A 208 14.79 8.59 -11.10
N VAL A 209 13.89 9.57 -11.08
CA VAL A 209 14.21 10.98 -10.85
C VAL A 209 13.89 11.38 -9.41
N GLY A 210 14.88 11.95 -8.73
CA GLY A 210 14.77 12.47 -7.37
C GLY A 210 15.00 13.97 -7.30
N ARG A 211 14.12 14.69 -6.60
CA ARG A 211 14.32 16.12 -6.32
C ARG A 211 15.51 16.43 -5.40
N ARG A 212 15.95 15.45 -4.60
CA ARG A 212 17.07 15.58 -3.65
C ARG A 212 18.28 14.75 -4.12
N GLY A 213 19.32 14.69 -3.30
CA GLY A 213 20.55 13.93 -3.57
C GLY A 213 20.48 12.46 -3.16
N PRO A 214 21.56 11.69 -3.44
CA PRO A 214 21.67 10.26 -3.16
C PRO A 214 21.39 9.87 -1.71
N LEU A 215 21.84 10.68 -0.75
CA LEU A 215 21.65 10.41 0.69
C LEU A 215 20.19 10.49 1.14
N GLN A 216 19.30 11.07 0.33
CA GLN A 216 17.87 11.20 0.62
C GLN A 216 16.99 10.24 -0.17
N ALA A 217 17.59 9.30 -0.91
CA ALA A 217 16.87 8.21 -1.56
C ALA A 217 16.09 7.38 -0.51
N ALA A 218 14.85 7.01 -0.85
CA ALA A 218 13.94 6.31 0.05
C ALA A 218 13.83 4.81 -0.26
N PHE A 219 14.43 4.34 -1.35
CA PHE A 219 14.51 2.91 -1.64
C PHE A 219 15.48 2.21 -0.67
N THR A 220 15.27 0.91 -0.41
CA THR A 220 16.14 0.16 0.50
C THR A 220 17.18 -0.67 -0.24
N ALA A 221 18.13 -1.19 0.53
CA ALA A 221 19.25 -1.96 0.00
C ALA A 221 18.83 -3.30 -0.63
N LYS A 222 17.65 -3.85 -0.29
CA LYS A 222 17.16 -5.08 -0.92
C LYS A 222 16.74 -4.78 -2.36
N GLU A 223 15.82 -3.84 -2.53
CA GLU A 223 15.22 -3.49 -3.82
C GLU A 223 16.29 -2.93 -4.78
N LEU A 224 17.25 -2.15 -4.26
CA LEU A 224 18.38 -1.68 -5.06
C LEU A 224 19.23 -2.86 -5.61
N ARG A 225 19.52 -3.88 -4.80
CA ARG A 225 20.32 -5.03 -5.26
C ARG A 225 19.60 -5.83 -6.34
N GLU A 226 18.29 -5.96 -6.21
CA GLU A 226 17.48 -6.69 -7.20
C GLU A 226 17.45 -5.92 -8.52
N GLN A 227 17.27 -4.61 -8.47
CA GLN A 227 17.35 -3.74 -9.65
C GLN A 227 18.74 -3.84 -10.33
N MET A 228 19.83 -3.83 -9.56
CA MET A 228 21.20 -3.95 -10.10
C MET A 228 21.51 -5.32 -10.72
N LYS A 229 20.75 -6.36 -10.37
CA LYS A 229 20.96 -7.73 -10.84
C LYS A 229 20.12 -8.07 -12.08
N LEU A 230 19.35 -7.13 -12.61
CA LEU A 230 18.55 -7.37 -13.80
C LEU A 230 19.46 -7.72 -15.00
N PRO A 231 19.25 -8.86 -15.65
CA PRO A 231 20.10 -9.30 -16.75
C PRO A 231 19.93 -8.38 -17.97
N GLY A 232 21.05 -7.96 -18.57
CA GLY A 232 21.06 -7.13 -19.78
C GLY A 232 20.62 -5.68 -19.56
N VAL A 233 20.54 -5.22 -18.30
CA VAL A 233 20.15 -3.85 -17.94
C VAL A 233 21.35 -3.13 -17.34
N ARG A 234 21.81 -2.05 -17.99
CA ARG A 234 22.91 -1.22 -17.48
C ARG A 234 22.42 -0.14 -16.51
N PHE A 235 23.25 0.18 -15.52
CA PHE A 235 23.00 1.25 -14.54
C PHE A 235 23.83 2.50 -14.87
N SER A 236 23.24 3.68 -14.72
CA SER A 236 23.99 4.94 -14.74
C SER A 236 23.51 5.97 -13.72
N THR A 237 24.41 6.84 -13.30
CA THR A 237 24.15 7.97 -12.38
C THR A 237 25.25 9.01 -12.57
N ASP A 238 25.03 10.23 -12.08
CA ASP A 238 26.12 11.20 -11.91
C ASP A 238 27.10 10.70 -10.82
N VAL A 239 28.25 10.20 -11.27
CA VAL A 239 29.30 9.63 -10.41
C VAL A 239 29.96 10.69 -9.54
N GLN A 240 30.17 11.90 -10.07
CA GLN A 240 30.82 12.99 -9.33
C GLN A 240 29.92 13.48 -8.21
N LEU A 241 28.62 13.63 -8.49
CA LEU A 241 27.63 13.97 -7.46
C LEU A 241 27.54 12.87 -6.39
N LEU A 242 27.50 11.59 -6.79
CA LEU A 242 27.43 10.49 -5.85
C LEU A 242 28.63 10.46 -4.90
N GLN A 243 29.84 10.54 -5.44
CA GLN A 243 31.08 10.53 -4.66
C GLN A 243 31.17 11.73 -3.72
N SER A 244 30.85 12.93 -4.21
CA SER A 244 30.87 14.14 -3.38
C SER A 244 29.83 14.10 -2.25
N GLU A 245 28.61 13.60 -2.50
CA GLU A 245 27.60 13.46 -1.46
C GLU A 245 27.97 12.40 -0.41
N ILE A 246 28.55 11.28 -0.82
CA ILE A 246 29.06 10.27 0.14
C ILE A 246 30.18 10.87 1.00
N ALA A 247 31.14 11.58 0.40
CA ALA A 247 32.26 12.18 1.11
C ALA A 247 31.78 13.26 2.11
N ASN A 248 30.91 14.16 1.66
CA ASN A 248 30.36 15.24 2.48
C ASN A 248 29.37 14.74 3.54
N GLY A 249 28.75 13.57 3.33
CA GLY A 249 27.76 12.97 4.22
C GLY A 249 28.30 11.94 5.20
N ALA A 250 29.63 11.77 5.31
CA ALA A 250 30.26 10.68 6.06
C ALA A 250 29.78 10.59 7.53
N GLU A 251 29.60 11.72 8.21
CA GLU A 251 29.08 11.74 9.59
C GLU A 251 27.66 11.18 9.67
N TYR A 252 26.76 11.61 8.78
CA TYR A 252 25.38 11.14 8.73
C TYR A 252 25.30 9.66 8.38
N LEU A 253 26.13 9.20 7.43
CA LEU A 253 26.22 7.78 7.06
C LEU A 253 26.64 6.91 8.24
N ASN A 254 27.54 7.38 9.10
CA ASN A 254 27.97 6.64 10.28
C ASN A 254 26.86 6.52 11.34
N LYS A 255 25.86 7.41 11.35
CA LYS A 255 24.68 7.33 12.23
C LYS A 255 23.60 6.37 11.69
N SER A 256 23.61 6.03 10.40
CA SER A 256 22.58 5.19 9.77
C SER A 256 23.17 3.99 9.03
N ARG A 257 23.20 2.82 9.71
CA ARG A 257 23.63 1.55 9.10
C ARG A 257 22.87 1.22 7.80
N PRO A 258 21.53 1.40 7.71
CA PRO A 258 20.80 1.14 6.46
C PRO A 258 21.29 2.04 5.32
N LEU A 259 21.45 3.34 5.56
CA LEU A 259 21.89 4.29 4.54
C LEU A 259 23.34 4.03 4.11
N LYS A 260 24.24 3.74 5.06
CA LYS A 260 25.63 3.36 4.76
C LYS A 260 25.71 2.12 3.86
N ARG A 261 24.88 1.11 4.13
CA ARG A 261 24.78 -0.09 3.29
C ARG A 261 24.26 0.24 1.90
N LEU A 262 23.31 1.17 1.78
CA LEU A 262 22.75 1.62 0.51
C LEU A 262 23.81 2.32 -0.35
N MET A 263 24.48 3.33 0.21
CA MET A 263 25.52 4.07 -0.50
C MET A 263 26.70 3.18 -0.90
N SER A 264 27.09 2.22 -0.05
CA SER A 264 28.13 1.25 -0.38
C SER A 264 27.77 0.34 -1.57
N ILE A 265 26.48 0.08 -1.83
CA ILE A 265 26.08 -0.63 -3.05
C ILE A 265 26.34 0.28 -4.25
N LEU A 266 25.81 1.50 -4.24
CA LEU A 266 25.96 2.44 -5.37
C LEU A 266 27.43 2.73 -5.69
N GLU A 267 28.26 2.91 -4.66
CA GLU A 267 29.69 3.16 -4.82
C GLU A 267 30.43 1.98 -5.45
N LYS A 268 30.05 0.73 -5.12
CA LYS A 268 30.63 -0.49 -5.71
C LYS A 268 30.29 -0.67 -7.19
N GLU A 269 29.17 -0.10 -7.64
CA GLU A 269 28.76 -0.20 -9.04
C GLU A 269 29.55 0.77 -9.94
N ILE A 270 30.23 1.78 -9.38
CA ILE A 270 31.05 2.73 -10.14
C ILE A 270 32.17 1.96 -10.86
N GLY A 271 32.15 1.99 -12.19
CA GLY A 271 33.14 1.29 -13.04
C GLY A 271 32.93 -0.23 -13.11
N SER A 272 31.83 -0.75 -12.59
CA SER A 272 31.47 -2.17 -12.70
C SER A 272 31.00 -2.54 -14.12
N PRO A 273 31.00 -3.84 -14.48
CA PRO A 273 30.43 -4.31 -15.75
C PRO A 273 28.96 -3.89 -15.96
N ASN A 274 28.20 -3.72 -14.88
CA ASN A 274 26.81 -3.27 -14.93
C ASN A 274 26.65 -1.85 -15.48
N MET A 275 27.71 -1.03 -15.54
CA MET A 275 27.65 0.29 -16.20
C MET A 275 28.05 0.26 -17.68
N LEU A 276 28.63 -0.85 -18.16
CA LEU A 276 29.38 -0.88 -19.43
C LEU A 276 28.63 -1.55 -20.60
N SER A 277 27.69 -2.44 -20.33
CA SER A 277 27.02 -3.24 -21.36
C SER A 277 25.57 -3.57 -21.01
N GLY A 278 24.68 -3.53 -22.00
CA GLY A 278 23.25 -3.85 -21.87
C GLY A 278 22.39 -3.08 -22.86
N ASP A 279 21.43 -3.78 -23.48
CA ASP A 279 20.50 -3.19 -24.46
C ASP A 279 19.42 -2.31 -23.79
N LYS A 280 19.18 -2.54 -22.50
CA LYS A 280 18.30 -1.75 -21.65
C LYS A 280 19.11 -1.00 -20.61
N SER A 281 18.58 0.09 -20.06
CA SER A 281 19.22 0.85 -19.00
C SER A 281 18.24 1.43 -17.99
N TRP A 282 18.76 1.72 -16.80
CA TRP A 282 18.08 2.59 -15.84
C TRP A 282 19.04 3.59 -15.21
N THR A 283 18.52 4.76 -14.85
CA THR A 283 19.30 5.85 -14.29
C THR A 283 18.78 6.31 -12.94
N LEU A 284 19.67 6.82 -12.10
CA LEU A 284 19.31 7.63 -10.94
C LEU A 284 19.64 9.10 -11.24
N ASP A 285 18.61 9.87 -11.52
CA ASP A 285 18.75 11.30 -11.83
C ASP A 285 18.37 12.13 -10.59
N PHE A 286 19.39 12.66 -9.92
CA PHE A 286 19.22 13.44 -8.70
C PHE A 286 19.05 14.93 -8.99
N LEU A 287 18.62 15.68 -7.96
CA LEU A 287 18.54 17.14 -7.98
C LEU A 287 17.67 17.69 -9.12
N ARG A 288 16.53 17.05 -9.41
CA ARG A 288 15.59 17.47 -10.46
C ARG A 288 14.16 17.52 -9.93
N SER A 289 13.52 18.68 -10.03
CA SER A 289 12.09 18.85 -9.75
C SER A 289 11.34 19.02 -11.07
N PRO A 290 10.26 18.26 -11.34
CA PRO A 290 9.42 18.53 -12.50
C PRO A 290 8.92 19.98 -12.51
N SER A 291 9.04 20.65 -13.64
CA SER A 291 8.52 22.01 -13.84
C SER A 291 7.30 22.03 -14.77
N ARG A 292 7.34 21.25 -15.87
CA ARG A 292 6.21 21.03 -16.78
C ARG A 292 6.39 19.73 -17.56
N ILE A 293 5.28 19.18 -18.03
CA ILE A 293 5.24 18.03 -18.95
C ILE A 293 4.81 18.54 -20.33
N ILE A 294 5.54 18.12 -21.35
CA ILE A 294 5.45 18.65 -22.70
C ILE A 294 4.70 17.61 -23.57
N PRO A 295 3.61 18.00 -24.24
CA PRO A 295 2.87 17.10 -25.11
C PRO A 295 3.62 16.85 -26.43
N ASP A 296 3.30 15.73 -27.07
CA ASP A 296 3.59 15.50 -28.47
C ASP A 296 2.82 16.48 -29.37
N SER A 297 3.20 16.56 -30.64
CA SER A 297 2.57 17.48 -31.59
C SER A 297 1.22 16.98 -32.14
N THR A 298 0.78 15.76 -31.78
CA THR A 298 -0.26 15.05 -32.52
C THR A 298 -1.43 14.54 -31.67
N ASN A 299 -1.17 13.93 -30.51
CA ASN A 299 -2.13 13.09 -29.80
C ASN A 299 -2.30 13.43 -28.32
N ASN A 300 -1.74 14.55 -27.84
CA ASN A 300 -1.79 14.94 -26.42
C ASN A 300 -1.16 13.88 -25.48
N ASN A 301 -0.28 13.04 -26.04
CA ASN A 301 0.60 12.15 -25.29
C ASN A 301 1.76 12.95 -24.74
N VAL A 302 2.39 12.47 -23.67
CA VAL A 302 3.68 13.03 -23.25
C VAL A 302 4.77 12.75 -24.29
N ALA A 303 5.58 13.77 -24.60
CA ALA A 303 6.78 13.65 -25.42
C ALA A 303 8.06 13.97 -24.64
N ALA A 304 7.96 14.83 -23.63
CA ALA A 304 9.10 15.19 -22.79
C ALA A 304 8.66 15.73 -21.44
N ILE A 305 9.61 15.83 -20.52
CA ILE A 305 9.46 16.49 -19.23
C ILE A 305 10.58 17.50 -19.04
N GLU A 306 10.21 18.70 -18.60
CA GLU A 306 11.16 19.72 -18.19
C GLU A 306 11.34 19.68 -16.67
N TYR A 307 12.59 19.71 -16.23
CA TYR A 307 12.96 19.82 -14.83
C TYR A 307 13.59 21.17 -14.55
N GLU A 308 13.29 21.73 -13.37
CA GLU A 308 14.19 22.68 -12.73
C GLU A 308 15.29 21.90 -11.99
N LEU A 309 16.55 22.28 -12.19
CA LEU A 309 17.68 21.77 -11.44
C LEU A 309 17.63 22.29 -10.00
N ASN A 310 17.95 21.42 -9.06
CA ASN A 310 17.98 21.76 -7.64
C ASN A 310 19.42 21.85 -7.12
N ARG A 311 19.58 22.65 -6.08
CA ARG A 311 20.68 22.53 -5.11
C ARG A 311 20.10 22.11 -3.76
N LEU A 312 20.95 21.54 -2.90
CA LEU A 312 20.54 21.18 -1.55
C LEU A 312 20.86 22.30 -0.56
N ASP A 313 19.96 22.51 0.40
CA ASP A 313 20.10 23.46 1.49
C ASP A 313 19.77 22.81 2.84
N GLY A 314 20.48 23.24 3.90
CA GLY A 314 20.34 22.70 5.24
C GLY A 314 21.25 21.50 5.56
N PRO A 315 21.16 20.96 6.79
CA PRO A 315 22.03 19.88 7.25
C PRO A 315 21.70 18.55 6.57
N ALA A 316 22.68 17.64 6.46
CA ALA A 316 22.56 16.36 5.75
C ALA A 316 21.29 15.55 6.11
N GLU A 317 20.88 15.60 7.37
CA GLU A 317 19.74 14.86 7.93
C GLU A 317 18.37 15.41 7.50
N SER A 318 18.29 16.69 7.11
CA SER A 318 17.04 17.39 6.76
C SER A 318 17.16 18.30 5.53
N ARG A 319 18.03 17.93 4.59
CA ARG A 319 18.26 18.71 3.36
C ARG A 319 16.98 18.94 2.57
N ARG A 320 16.79 20.19 2.16
CA ARG A 320 15.72 20.65 1.27
C ARG A 320 16.28 20.89 -0.12
N ALA A 321 15.48 20.59 -1.14
CA ALA A 321 15.80 20.94 -2.51
C ALA A 321 15.33 22.37 -2.78
N ILE A 322 16.21 23.21 -3.35
CA ILE A 322 15.92 24.57 -3.77
C ILE A 322 16.23 24.67 -5.26
N GLY A 323 15.28 25.19 -6.03
CA GLY A 323 15.44 25.44 -7.46
C GLY A 323 16.59 26.42 -7.75
N THR A 324 17.34 26.17 -8.81
CA THR A 324 18.45 27.02 -9.24
C THR A 324 18.05 28.02 -10.32
N GLY A 325 16.82 27.95 -10.85
CA GLY A 325 16.38 28.66 -12.04
C GLY A 325 16.97 28.12 -13.35
N GLN A 326 17.72 27.02 -13.32
CA GLN A 326 18.22 26.35 -14.53
C GLN A 326 17.30 25.19 -14.91
N PHE A 327 16.94 25.12 -16.19
CA PHE A 327 16.00 24.14 -16.71
C PHE A 327 16.66 23.21 -17.71
N VAL A 328 16.18 21.98 -17.74
CA VAL A 328 16.63 20.93 -18.66
C VAL A 328 15.43 20.11 -19.10
N THR A 329 15.46 19.60 -20.33
CA THR A 329 14.39 18.76 -20.87
C THR A 329 14.90 17.34 -21.09
N GLN A 330 14.04 16.35 -20.83
CA GLN A 330 14.28 14.93 -21.07
C GLN A 330 13.14 14.38 -21.92
N ASP A 331 13.47 13.83 -23.07
CA ASP A 331 12.51 13.14 -23.92
C ASP A 331 12.06 11.84 -23.24
N CYS A 332 10.75 11.60 -23.25
CA CYS A 332 10.14 10.37 -22.73
C CYS A 332 8.69 10.25 -23.23
N GLY A 333 8.25 9.02 -23.46
CA GLY A 333 6.86 8.75 -23.85
C GLY A 333 5.98 8.24 -22.72
N LEU A 334 6.54 7.98 -21.53
CA LEU A 334 5.81 7.49 -20.35
C LEU A 334 6.30 8.18 -19.08
N ILE A 335 5.39 8.71 -18.26
CA ILE A 335 5.72 9.29 -16.95
C ILE A 335 4.92 8.60 -15.85
N LEU A 336 5.60 8.17 -14.78
CA LEU A 336 5.02 7.50 -13.63
C LEU A 336 5.32 8.27 -12.35
N ARG A 337 4.27 8.79 -11.71
CA ARG A 337 4.37 9.64 -10.51
C ARG A 337 4.43 8.76 -9.26
N SER A 338 5.64 8.52 -8.74
CA SER A 338 5.93 7.72 -7.55
C SER A 338 6.31 8.58 -6.33
N ILE A 339 5.58 9.65 -6.09
CA ILE A 339 5.86 10.66 -5.04
C ILE A 339 5.06 10.44 -3.74
N GLY A 340 4.45 9.27 -3.60
CA GLY A 340 3.70 8.86 -2.40
C GLY A 340 2.19 8.99 -2.55
N TYR A 341 1.51 8.47 -1.53
CA TYR A 341 0.05 8.37 -1.48
C TYR A 341 -0.55 9.39 -0.52
N LYS A 342 -1.88 9.46 -0.49
CA LYS A 342 -2.68 10.19 0.51
C LYS A 342 -3.88 9.31 0.90
N SER A 343 -4.30 9.39 2.16
CA SER A 343 -5.58 8.80 2.57
C SER A 343 -6.72 9.73 2.19
N ILE A 344 -7.94 9.19 2.16
CA ILE A 344 -9.15 9.95 1.83
C ILE A 344 -9.96 10.15 3.12
N ALA A 345 -10.53 11.33 3.29
CA ALA A 345 -11.45 11.60 4.39
C ALA A 345 -12.68 10.69 4.29
N MET A 346 -13.19 10.25 5.44
CA MET A 346 -14.46 9.54 5.56
C MET A 346 -15.40 10.38 6.42
N GLU A 347 -16.65 10.53 5.99
CA GLU A 347 -17.63 11.30 6.76
C GLU A 347 -17.84 10.68 8.15
N GLY A 348 -17.86 11.53 9.18
CA GLY A 348 -18.06 11.09 10.57
C GLY A 348 -16.79 10.69 11.33
N ILE A 349 -15.60 10.89 10.75
CA ILE A 349 -14.31 10.88 11.47
C ILE A 349 -13.50 12.17 11.22
N PRO A 350 -12.76 12.66 12.22
CA PRO A 350 -11.78 13.75 12.03
C PRO A 350 -10.71 13.36 11.00
N PHE A 351 -10.32 14.33 10.17
CA PHE A 351 -9.32 14.13 9.13
C PHE A 351 -8.47 15.39 8.94
N ASP A 352 -7.15 15.23 8.96
CA ASP A 352 -6.21 16.29 8.62
C ASP A 352 -5.86 16.20 7.13
N GLU A 353 -6.42 17.11 6.35
CA GLU A 353 -6.23 17.20 4.90
C GLU A 353 -4.77 17.45 4.50
N SER A 354 -3.99 18.10 5.37
CA SER A 354 -2.60 18.47 5.07
C SER A 354 -1.67 17.26 5.15
N SER A 355 -1.81 16.46 6.22
CA SER A 355 -1.02 15.23 6.39
C SER A 355 -1.65 14.01 5.71
N GLY A 356 -2.95 14.07 5.38
CA GLY A 356 -3.73 12.99 4.78
C GLY A 356 -3.96 11.83 5.75
N ARG A 357 -4.26 12.15 7.02
CA ARG A 357 -4.31 11.20 8.14
C ARG A 357 -5.47 11.51 9.06
N VAL A 358 -5.86 10.51 9.84
CA VAL A 358 -6.74 10.72 11.00
C VAL A 358 -5.90 11.20 12.19
N PRO A 359 -6.18 12.38 12.77
CA PRO A 359 -5.52 12.83 13.99
C PRO A 359 -5.66 11.78 15.10
N ASN A 360 -4.54 11.41 15.72
CA ASN A 360 -4.56 10.33 16.70
C ASN A 360 -3.40 10.41 17.70
N LYS A 361 -3.58 9.74 18.85
CA LYS A 361 -2.54 9.50 19.86
C LYS A 361 -2.47 8.01 20.18
N TYR A 362 -1.34 7.37 19.85
CA TYR A 362 -1.15 5.91 19.96
C TYR A 362 -2.28 5.11 19.31
N GLY A 363 -2.83 5.63 18.20
CA GLY A 363 -3.94 5.01 17.47
C GLY A 363 -5.33 5.41 17.95
N LYS A 364 -5.51 6.09 19.08
CA LYS A 364 -6.83 6.65 19.46
C LYS A 364 -7.16 7.87 18.62
N VAL A 365 -8.33 7.90 18.01
CA VAL A 365 -8.76 9.04 17.19
C VAL A 365 -8.97 10.28 18.07
N LEU A 366 -8.54 11.44 17.57
CA LEU A 366 -8.71 12.73 18.23
C LEU A 366 -9.66 13.62 17.44
N ASP A 367 -10.52 14.35 18.16
CA ASP A 367 -11.26 15.51 17.66
C ASP A 367 -10.78 16.77 18.40
N GLY A 368 -9.98 17.58 17.69
CA GLY A 368 -9.10 18.56 18.33
C GLY A 368 -8.12 17.88 19.29
N GLU A 369 -8.18 18.24 20.58
CA GLU A 369 -7.33 17.68 21.64
C GLU A 369 -7.99 16.50 22.37
N ASN A 370 -9.26 16.19 22.07
CA ASN A 370 -10.05 15.21 22.82
C ASN A 370 -10.00 13.83 22.17
N GLU A 371 -9.80 12.78 22.97
CA GLU A 371 -9.96 11.39 22.52
C GLU A 371 -11.42 11.11 22.18
N VAL A 372 -11.68 10.54 21.00
CA VAL A 372 -13.02 10.10 20.60
C VAL A 372 -13.25 8.67 21.12
N PRO A 373 -14.17 8.45 22.07
CA PRO A 373 -14.37 7.13 22.68
C PRO A 373 -14.65 6.02 21.67
N GLY A 374 -13.98 4.88 21.83
CA GLY A 374 -14.16 3.70 20.99
C GLY A 374 -13.68 3.82 19.54
N LEU A 375 -13.09 4.94 19.12
CA LEU A 375 -12.55 5.09 17.76
C LEU A 375 -11.02 5.01 17.74
N TYR A 376 -10.50 4.14 16.89
CA TYR A 376 -9.07 3.86 16.75
C TYR A 376 -8.66 3.87 15.27
N THR A 377 -7.38 4.08 14.98
CA THR A 377 -6.80 4.05 13.63
C THR A 377 -5.50 3.27 13.64
N ALA A 378 -5.16 2.63 12.51
CA ALA A 378 -3.93 1.87 12.35
C ALA A 378 -3.39 1.97 10.91
N GLY A 379 -2.09 1.68 10.75
CA GLY A 379 -1.42 1.60 9.48
C GLY A 379 -1.19 2.96 8.82
N TRP A 380 -1.31 2.98 7.49
CA TRP A 380 -1.02 4.19 6.71
C TRP A 380 -2.00 5.34 6.96
N LEU A 381 -3.24 5.04 7.35
CA LEU A 381 -4.19 6.08 7.76
C LEU A 381 -3.74 6.82 9.04
N LYS A 382 -3.11 6.07 9.95
CA LYS A 382 -2.56 6.56 11.22
C LYS A 382 -1.24 7.31 11.02
N ARG A 383 -0.27 6.68 10.34
CA ARG A 383 1.13 7.14 10.30
C ARG A 383 1.55 7.81 8.98
N GLY A 384 0.67 7.81 7.98
CA GLY A 384 0.99 8.15 6.60
C GLY A 384 1.59 6.98 5.81
N PRO A 385 1.65 7.10 4.47
CA PRO A 385 1.98 5.99 3.58
C PRO A 385 3.49 5.82 3.41
N THR A 386 4.16 5.48 4.51
CA THR A 386 5.58 5.18 4.55
C THR A 386 5.83 3.87 5.27
N GLY A 387 7.00 3.28 5.01
CA GLY A 387 7.44 2.04 5.65
C GLY A 387 6.95 0.77 4.95
N VAL A 388 7.51 -0.36 5.40
CA VAL A 388 7.22 -1.71 4.91
C VAL A 388 6.19 -2.42 5.79
N ILE A 389 5.70 -3.59 5.37
CA ILE A 389 4.70 -4.38 6.10
C ILE A 389 5.08 -4.60 7.57
N ALA A 390 6.35 -4.88 7.87
CA ALA A 390 6.82 -5.07 9.25
C ALA A 390 6.62 -3.81 10.13
N THR A 391 6.75 -2.61 9.56
CA THR A 391 6.48 -1.38 10.31
C THR A 391 4.99 -1.17 10.54
N THR A 392 4.15 -1.55 9.57
CA THR A 392 2.69 -1.54 9.70
C THR A 392 2.21 -2.54 10.74
N MET A 393 2.84 -3.71 10.84
CA MET A 393 2.57 -4.70 11.88
C MET A 393 2.79 -4.13 13.28
N ASN A 394 3.97 -3.54 13.54
CA ASN A 394 4.27 -2.98 14.86
C ASN A 394 3.32 -1.84 15.24
N ASP A 395 2.95 -1.00 14.27
CA ASP A 395 1.98 0.07 14.47
C ASP A 395 0.57 -0.44 14.76
N ALA A 396 0.14 -1.48 14.05
CA ALA A 396 -1.15 -2.14 14.27
C ALA A 396 -1.22 -2.80 15.66
N TYR A 397 -0.10 -3.36 16.15
CA TYR A 397 0.03 -3.87 17.51
C TYR A 397 -0.05 -2.76 18.56
N GLU A 398 0.57 -1.60 18.34
CA GLU A 398 0.45 -0.46 19.26
C GLU A 398 -1.01 0.01 19.40
N THR A 399 -1.75 0.09 18.29
CA THR A 399 -3.19 0.43 18.32
C THR A 399 -4.00 -0.65 19.05
N ALA A 400 -3.72 -1.94 18.80
CA ALA A 400 -4.41 -3.04 19.47
C ALA A 400 -4.14 -3.07 20.98
N ASP A 401 -2.88 -2.90 21.39
CA ASP A 401 -2.47 -2.83 22.80
C ASP A 401 -3.16 -1.66 23.51
N THR A 402 -3.33 -0.53 22.82
CA THR A 402 -4.06 0.65 23.33
C THR A 402 -5.56 0.37 23.50
N LEU A 403 -6.20 -0.30 22.54
CA LEU A 403 -7.61 -0.72 22.63
C LEU A 403 -7.81 -1.69 23.80
N ALA A 404 -6.93 -2.70 23.94
CA ALA A 404 -6.98 -3.65 25.04
C ALA A 404 -6.77 -2.97 26.41
N ALA A 405 -5.87 -2.00 26.51
CA ALA A 405 -5.67 -1.22 27.72
C ALA A 405 -6.92 -0.41 28.10
N ASP A 406 -7.60 0.21 27.13
CA ASP A 406 -8.86 0.92 27.37
C ASP A 406 -9.98 -0.02 27.83
N PHE A 407 -10.06 -1.22 27.23
CA PHE A 407 -11.00 -2.25 27.65
C PHE A 407 -10.77 -2.70 29.10
N VAL A 408 -9.53 -3.02 29.47
CA VAL A 408 -9.17 -3.43 30.84
C VAL A 408 -9.41 -2.31 31.85
N ALA A 409 -9.16 -1.06 31.47
CA ALA A 409 -9.37 0.10 32.31
C ALA A 409 -10.84 0.53 32.42
N GLY A 410 -11.77 -0.12 31.69
CA GLY A 410 -13.19 0.23 31.69
C GLY A 410 -13.46 1.63 31.15
N LYS A 411 -12.68 2.09 30.16
CA LYS A 411 -12.91 3.40 29.54
C LYS A 411 -14.19 3.42 28.70
N PRO A 412 -14.77 4.60 28.45
CA PRO A 412 -15.93 4.72 27.59
C PRO A 412 -15.66 4.23 26.15
N PHE A 413 -16.63 3.49 25.63
CA PHE A 413 -16.73 3.03 24.24
C PHE A 413 -18.01 3.60 23.61
N LEU A 414 -18.29 3.30 22.33
CA LEU A 414 -19.45 3.84 21.60
C LEU A 414 -20.81 3.39 22.16
N ASN A 415 -20.84 2.42 23.07
CA ASN A 415 -22.05 1.96 23.74
C ASN A 415 -22.44 2.80 24.97
N GLU A 416 -21.53 3.62 25.50
CA GLU A 416 -21.75 4.38 26.74
C GLU A 416 -22.12 5.85 26.48
N VAL A 417 -21.98 6.34 25.25
CA VAL A 417 -22.18 7.75 24.92
C VAL A 417 -23.65 8.12 24.70
N ASP A 418 -24.49 7.17 24.22
CA ASP A 418 -25.86 7.49 23.79
C ASP A 418 -26.98 6.66 24.48
N GLY A 419 -26.65 5.78 25.44
CA GLY A 419 -27.64 4.88 26.06
C GLY A 419 -28.28 3.87 25.09
N VAL A 420 -27.74 3.74 23.87
CA VAL A 420 -28.28 2.91 22.80
C VAL A 420 -27.82 1.47 22.95
N GLY A 421 -28.69 0.64 23.51
CA GLY A 421 -28.88 -0.78 23.19
C GLY A 421 -27.68 -1.74 23.32
N GLN A 422 -27.98 -3.03 23.26
CA GLN A 422 -26.96 -4.06 23.13
C GLN A 422 -26.32 -3.95 21.73
N LYS A 423 -25.02 -3.65 21.65
CA LYS A 423 -24.27 -3.71 20.38
C LYS A 423 -24.29 -5.15 19.88
N THR A 424 -24.75 -5.37 18.65
CA THR A 424 -24.94 -6.71 18.06
C THR A 424 -23.96 -7.00 16.91
N GLY A 425 -23.06 -6.07 16.60
CA GLY A 425 -22.12 -6.17 15.48
C GLY A 425 -22.84 -6.29 14.14
N SER A 426 -22.34 -7.16 13.27
CA SER A 426 -22.86 -7.35 11.91
C SER A 426 -24.31 -7.84 11.86
N GLN A 427 -24.81 -8.50 12.92
CA GLN A 427 -26.21 -8.93 13.00
C GLN A 427 -27.18 -7.75 12.97
N GLY A 428 -26.82 -6.63 13.60
CA GLY A 428 -27.61 -5.40 13.57
C GLY A 428 -27.58 -4.68 12.22
N LEU A 429 -26.73 -5.10 11.27
CA LEU A 429 -26.63 -4.55 9.92
C LEU A 429 -27.37 -5.38 8.87
N LEU A 430 -27.89 -6.56 9.20
CA LEU A 430 -28.49 -7.47 8.22
C LEU A 430 -29.67 -6.86 7.44
N GLN A 431 -30.52 -6.08 8.11
CA GLN A 431 -31.65 -5.43 7.43
C GLN A 431 -31.15 -4.34 6.47
N LEU A 432 -30.18 -3.54 6.89
CA LEU A 432 -29.55 -2.53 6.05
C LEU A 432 -28.88 -3.15 4.82
N PHE A 433 -28.18 -4.29 4.97
CA PHE A 433 -27.59 -5.01 3.85
C PHE A 433 -28.66 -5.45 2.84
N LYS A 434 -29.81 -5.95 3.31
CA LYS A 434 -30.93 -6.34 2.44
C LYS A 434 -31.54 -5.14 1.72
N ASP A 435 -31.85 -4.08 2.46
CA ASP A 435 -32.51 -2.87 1.92
C ASP A 435 -31.64 -2.19 0.85
N ASN A 436 -30.33 -2.15 1.09
CA ASN A 436 -29.36 -1.53 0.17
C ASN A 436 -28.71 -2.52 -0.80
N LYS A 437 -29.19 -3.77 -0.86
CA LYS A 437 -28.68 -4.82 -1.77
C LYS A 437 -27.17 -5.05 -1.68
N ILE A 438 -26.60 -4.85 -0.49
CA ILE A 438 -25.21 -5.17 -0.20
C ILE A 438 -25.15 -6.70 -0.09
N ARG A 439 -24.26 -7.32 -0.86
CA ARG A 439 -23.93 -8.76 -0.76
C ARG A 439 -22.56 -8.89 -0.10
N PRO A 440 -22.48 -9.05 1.24
CA PRO A 440 -21.22 -9.36 1.89
C PRO A 440 -20.66 -10.69 1.39
N ILE A 441 -19.36 -10.73 1.21
CA ILE A 441 -18.59 -11.92 0.84
C ILE A 441 -17.85 -12.41 2.09
N SER A 442 -18.07 -13.67 2.46
CA SER A 442 -17.42 -14.28 3.62
C SER A 442 -15.97 -14.65 3.31
N TYR A 443 -15.20 -15.00 4.34
CA TYR A 443 -13.83 -15.49 4.11
C TYR A 443 -13.82 -16.83 3.36
N VAL A 444 -14.83 -17.68 3.59
CA VAL A 444 -15.00 -18.95 2.86
C VAL A 444 -15.22 -18.69 1.38
N ASP A 445 -16.09 -17.74 1.04
CA ASP A 445 -16.31 -17.31 -0.35
C ASP A 445 -15.03 -16.79 -0.99
N TRP A 446 -14.24 -15.98 -0.26
CA TRP A 446 -12.93 -15.55 -0.71
C TRP A 446 -12.01 -16.74 -1.02
N LYS A 447 -11.94 -17.77 -0.16
CA LYS A 447 -11.09 -18.94 -0.41
C LYS A 447 -11.53 -19.72 -1.65
N LEU A 448 -12.81 -19.68 -2.03
CA LEU A 448 -13.29 -20.23 -3.31
C LEU A 448 -12.80 -19.41 -4.50
N ILE A 449 -12.91 -18.07 -4.44
CA ILE A 449 -12.35 -17.18 -5.46
C ILE A 449 -10.84 -17.44 -5.60
N GLU A 450 -10.11 -17.48 -4.50
CA GLU A 450 -8.66 -17.72 -4.50
C GLU A 450 -8.30 -19.08 -5.11
N LYS A 451 -9.05 -20.13 -4.78
CA LYS A 451 -8.85 -21.45 -5.38
C LYS A 451 -9.00 -21.40 -6.90
N MET A 452 -10.02 -20.72 -7.41
CA MET A 452 -10.22 -20.57 -8.85
C MET A 452 -9.09 -19.79 -9.52
N GLU A 453 -8.54 -18.77 -8.85
CA GLU A 453 -7.37 -18.03 -9.34
C GLU A 453 -6.12 -18.92 -9.44
N PHE A 454 -5.91 -19.80 -8.45
CA PHE A 454 -4.81 -20.76 -8.47
C PHE A 454 -4.98 -21.80 -9.58
N GLU A 455 -6.18 -22.36 -9.75
CA GLU A 455 -6.48 -23.32 -10.82
C GLU A 455 -6.31 -22.68 -12.21
N ALA A 456 -6.73 -21.42 -12.37
CA ALA A 456 -6.51 -20.67 -13.61
C ALA A 456 -5.02 -20.46 -13.88
N GLY A 457 -4.24 -20.05 -12.86
CA GLY A 457 -2.80 -19.88 -12.97
C GLY A 457 -2.07 -21.17 -13.37
N GLN A 458 -2.41 -22.30 -12.75
CA GLN A 458 -1.80 -23.60 -13.05
C GLN A 458 -1.95 -24.00 -14.52
N LYS A 459 -3.12 -23.74 -15.13
CA LYS A 459 -3.39 -24.05 -16.55
C LYS A 459 -2.45 -23.31 -17.52
N ILE A 460 -1.92 -22.17 -17.11
CA ILE A 460 -1.04 -21.31 -17.93
C ILE A 460 0.39 -21.20 -17.37
N GLY A 461 0.75 -22.07 -16.43
CA GLY A 461 2.11 -22.14 -15.87
C GLY A 461 2.49 -21.01 -14.90
N LYS A 462 1.49 -20.36 -14.28
CA LYS A 462 1.67 -19.29 -13.29
C LYS A 462 1.32 -19.76 -11.88
N PRO A 463 1.87 -19.12 -10.84
CA PRO A 463 1.47 -19.40 -9.47
C PRO A 463 -0.01 -19.09 -9.23
N ARG A 464 -0.59 -18.10 -9.94
CA ARG A 464 -1.97 -17.61 -9.80
C ARG A 464 -2.32 -16.77 -11.02
N GLU A 465 -3.57 -16.80 -11.48
CA GLU A 465 -4.15 -15.80 -12.38
C GLU A 465 -5.29 -15.07 -11.65
N LYS A 466 -5.16 -13.75 -11.47
CA LYS A 466 -6.10 -12.97 -10.67
C LYS A 466 -7.33 -12.58 -11.49
N PHE A 467 -8.50 -12.58 -10.88
CA PHE A 467 -9.65 -11.91 -11.47
C PHE A 467 -9.43 -10.39 -11.45
N GLY A 468 -9.45 -9.77 -12.63
CA GLY A 468 -9.25 -8.32 -12.77
C GLY A 468 -10.53 -7.50 -12.61
N ARG A 469 -11.70 -8.13 -12.44
CA ARG A 469 -13.00 -7.46 -12.28
C ARG A 469 -13.77 -8.00 -11.09
N VAL A 470 -14.55 -7.15 -10.44
CA VAL A 470 -15.40 -7.54 -9.31
C VAL A 470 -16.50 -8.49 -9.77
N GLU A 471 -17.06 -8.27 -10.96
CA GLU A 471 -18.09 -9.11 -11.56
C GLU A 471 -17.60 -10.55 -11.75
N ASP A 472 -16.34 -10.72 -12.21
CA ASP A 472 -15.73 -12.03 -12.41
C ASP A 472 -15.54 -12.76 -11.08
N MET A 473 -15.12 -12.04 -10.02
CA MET A 473 -15.00 -12.60 -8.66
C MET A 473 -16.37 -13.07 -8.13
N LEU A 474 -17.42 -12.28 -8.31
CA LEU A 474 -18.77 -12.61 -7.83
C LEU A 474 -19.44 -13.72 -8.65
N ALA A 475 -19.08 -13.85 -9.94
CA ALA A 475 -19.57 -14.91 -10.81
C ALA A 475 -19.12 -16.30 -10.35
N VAL A 476 -17.92 -16.43 -9.77
CA VAL A 476 -17.41 -17.69 -9.18
C VAL A 476 -18.42 -18.26 -8.18
N LEU A 477 -18.89 -17.42 -7.27
CA LEU A 477 -19.77 -17.82 -6.17
C LEU A 477 -21.17 -18.21 -6.66
N SER A 478 -21.66 -17.52 -7.69
CA SER A 478 -22.97 -17.82 -8.29
C SER A 478 -23.01 -19.17 -9.00
N THR A 479 -21.87 -19.71 -9.45
CA THR A 479 -21.80 -21.03 -10.12
C THR A 479 -21.78 -22.22 -9.16
N GLU A 480 -21.37 -22.04 -7.90
CA GLU A 480 -21.44 -23.08 -6.87
C GLU A 480 -22.78 -23.13 -6.14
N ASP A 481 -23.47 -21.99 -5.99
CA ASP A 481 -24.86 -21.96 -5.51
C ASP A 481 -25.77 -22.88 -6.36
N LEU A 482 -25.48 -23.01 -7.66
CA LEU A 482 -26.17 -23.92 -8.58
C LEU A 482 -25.76 -25.40 -8.43
N LYS A 483 -24.54 -25.70 -8.00
CA LYS A 483 -24.06 -27.08 -7.77
C LYS A 483 -24.47 -27.65 -6.42
N THR A 484 -24.73 -26.78 -5.44
CA THR A 484 -25.19 -27.17 -4.09
C THR A 484 -26.73 -27.28 -4.01
N SER A 485 -27.43 -26.86 -5.08
CA SER A 485 -28.89 -26.92 -5.23
C SER A 485 -29.38 -28.02 -6.19
N MET A 486 -28.47 -28.86 -6.70
CA MET A 486 -28.73 -30.11 -7.42
C MET A 486 -28.22 -31.29 -6.59
#